data_AF-A0AAX1XH17-F1
#
_entry.id   AF-A0AAX1XH17-F1
#
_cell.length_a   1.000
_cell.length_b   1.000
_cell.length_c   1.000
_cell.angle_alpha   90.00
_cell.angle_beta   90.00
_cell.angle_gamma   90.00
#
_symmetry.space_group_name_H-M   'P 1'
#
loop_
_entity.id
_entity.type
_entity.pdbx_description
1 polymer ?
#
loop_
_entity_poly.entity_id
_entity_poly.type
_entity_poly.pdbx_seq_one_letter_code
_entity_poly.pdbx_strand_id
1 'polypeptide(L)'
;MNDIPVLNKSADRKLSIIDDTPAIFTIADSESAVGRKPLYEIDSFSEVGKWCGLIVQQSKKHGVDPRLVAAIMYMETTHGWYDKVYPLRKTILPMNLHYSYWKDIGVTKEALGCPYYNIEFGIILLSRIQARIEN
;
A
#
# COMPACT_ATOMS: atom_id res chain seq x y z
N MET A 1 -2.30 24.52 -20.95
CA MET A 1 -1.96 23.47 -19.96
C MET A 1 -3.26 23.19 -19.21
N ASN A 2 -3.65 21.92 -19.06
CA ASN A 2 -4.81 21.59 -18.24
C ASN A 2 -4.37 21.62 -16.77
N ASP A 3 -5.13 22.30 -15.92
CA ASP A 3 -4.87 22.32 -14.49
C ASP A 3 -4.98 20.91 -13.89
N ILE A 4 -4.10 20.59 -12.92
CA ILE A 4 -4.14 19.31 -12.21
C ILE A 4 -5.40 19.29 -11.32
N PRO A 5 -6.25 18.26 -11.41
CA PRO A 5 -7.51 18.24 -10.66
C PRO A 5 -7.28 18.02 -9.16
N VAL A 6 -8.03 18.73 -8.32
CA VAL A 6 -8.08 18.50 -6.88
C VAL A 6 -9.18 17.47 -6.59
N LEU A 7 -8.79 16.29 -6.07
CA LEU A 7 -9.70 15.18 -5.81
C LEU A 7 -9.85 14.95 -4.29
N ASN A 8 -11.06 15.15 -3.77
CA ASN A 8 -11.36 14.98 -2.34
C ASN A 8 -12.30 13.81 -2.04
N LYS A 9 -12.96 13.23 -3.05
CA LYS A 9 -13.83 12.06 -2.87
C LYS A 9 -13.01 10.77 -2.95
N SER A 10 -13.31 9.83 -2.06
CA SER A 10 -12.63 8.53 -1.98
C SER A 10 -12.61 7.76 -3.30
N ALA A 11 -13.74 7.72 -4.02
CA ALA A 11 -13.84 7.02 -5.31
C ALA A 11 -12.89 7.61 -6.38
N ASP A 12 -12.85 8.94 -6.48
CA ASP A 12 -12.03 9.63 -7.48
C ASP A 12 -10.54 9.50 -7.15
N ARG A 13 -10.17 9.62 -5.86
CA ARG A 13 -8.79 9.39 -5.39
C ARG A 13 -8.32 7.99 -5.75
N LYS A 14 -9.15 6.98 -5.46
CA LYS A 14 -8.85 5.58 -5.77
C LYS A 14 -8.63 5.37 -7.26
N LEU A 15 -9.53 5.88 -8.10
CA LEU A 15 -9.41 5.75 -9.56
C LEU A 15 -8.10 6.39 -10.04
N SER A 16 -7.80 7.60 -9.57
CA SER A 16 -6.56 8.31 -9.90
C SER A 16 -5.30 7.53 -9.53
N ILE A 17 -5.29 6.85 -8.38
CA ILE A 17 -4.19 5.98 -7.95
C ILE A 17 -4.06 4.74 -8.86
N ILE A 18 -5.17 4.11 -9.26
CA ILE A 18 -5.13 2.89 -10.08
C ILE A 18 -4.70 3.20 -11.51
N ASP A 19 -5.26 4.25 -12.09
CA ASP A 19 -5.05 4.65 -13.49
C ASP A 19 -3.82 5.53 -13.68
N ASP A 20 -3.16 5.89 -12.58
CA ASP A 20 -2.00 6.78 -12.55
C ASP A 20 -2.22 8.17 -13.17
N THR A 21 -3.43 8.72 -13.02
CA THR A 21 -3.74 10.06 -13.54
C THR A 21 -3.31 11.16 -12.56
N PRO A 22 -2.77 12.30 -13.03
CA PRO A 22 -2.39 13.41 -12.16
C PRO A 22 -3.55 13.92 -11.32
N ALA A 23 -3.33 14.17 -10.02
CA ALA A 23 -4.30 14.74 -9.10
C ALA A 23 -3.61 15.34 -7.87
N ILE A 24 -4.31 16.23 -7.16
CA ILE A 24 -3.92 16.75 -5.85
C ILE A 24 -4.93 16.26 -4.81
N PHE A 25 -4.42 15.69 -3.71
CA PHE A 25 -5.19 15.26 -2.56
C PHE A 25 -5.00 16.27 -1.42
N THR A 26 -6.05 17.01 -1.09
CA THR A 26 -6.03 17.86 0.09
C THR A 26 -6.04 16.97 1.34
N ILE A 27 -5.04 17.11 2.19
CA ILE A 27 -4.97 16.47 3.51
C ILE A 27 -5.38 17.52 4.54
N ALA A 28 -6.36 17.18 5.38
CA ALA A 28 -6.81 18.02 6.47
C ALA A 28 -6.55 17.29 7.79
N ASP A 29 -6.12 18.03 8.80
CA ASP A 29 -5.93 17.48 10.14
C ASP A 29 -7.26 17.00 10.72
N SER A 30 -7.20 15.92 11.51
CA SER A 30 -8.34 15.43 12.26
C SER A 30 -8.04 15.51 13.75
N GLU A 31 -8.61 16.50 14.43
CA GLU A 31 -8.47 16.67 15.89
C GLU A 31 -9.07 15.49 16.68
N SER A 32 -9.96 14.71 16.06
CA SER A 32 -10.60 13.53 16.65
C SER A 32 -9.77 12.23 16.53
N ALA A 33 -8.66 12.25 15.79
CA ALA A 33 -7.86 11.04 15.56
C ALA A 33 -7.05 10.66 16.80
N VAL A 34 -7.53 9.68 17.57
CA VAL A 34 -6.81 9.13 18.72
C VAL A 34 -6.04 7.88 18.28
N GLY A 35 -4.71 8.00 18.12
CA GLY A 35 -3.85 6.85 17.88
C GLY A 35 -3.88 5.88 19.06
N ARG A 36 -4.30 4.63 18.83
CA ARG A 36 -4.23 3.55 19.82
C ARG A 36 -3.24 2.51 19.36
N LYS A 37 -2.45 1.98 20.29
CA LYS A 37 -1.57 0.83 20.01
C LYS A 37 -2.44 -0.35 19.56
N PRO A 38 -2.06 -1.07 18.49
CA PRO A 38 -2.72 -2.32 18.13
C PRO A 38 -2.73 -3.31 19.30
N LEU A 39 -3.81 -4.08 19.43
CA LEU A 39 -4.03 -4.95 20.58
C LEU A 39 -3.04 -6.14 20.63
N TYR A 40 -2.65 -6.68 19.47
CA TYR A 40 -1.76 -7.85 19.38
C TYR A 40 -0.93 -7.82 18.11
N GLU A 41 0.39 -7.71 18.29
CA GLU A 41 1.44 -7.75 17.29
C GLU A 41 2.29 -9.00 17.55
N ILE A 42 2.51 -9.83 16.52
CA ILE A 42 3.36 -11.02 16.61
C ILE A 42 4.61 -10.77 15.77
N ASP A 43 5.67 -10.27 16.41
CA ASP A 43 6.92 -9.87 15.74
C ASP A 43 7.52 -11.00 14.87
N SER A 44 7.40 -12.25 15.31
CA SER A 44 7.90 -13.42 14.56
C SER A 44 7.20 -13.66 13.21
N PHE A 45 6.09 -12.97 12.92
CA PHE A 45 5.43 -13.00 11.62
C PHE A 45 5.94 -11.92 10.66
N SER A 46 6.80 -11.02 11.11
CA SER A 46 7.40 -9.99 10.27
C SER A 46 8.13 -10.62 9.08
N GLU A 47 7.72 -10.23 7.87
CA GLU A 47 8.45 -10.61 6.65
C GLU A 47 9.52 -9.58 6.24
N VAL A 48 9.68 -8.50 7.01
CA VAL A 48 10.63 -7.40 6.69
C VAL A 48 12.05 -7.92 6.58
N GLY A 49 12.51 -8.70 7.56
CA GLY A 49 13.86 -9.26 7.57
C GLY A 49 14.13 -10.18 6.37
N LYS A 50 13.10 -10.94 5.95
CA LYS A 50 13.16 -11.84 4.79
C LYS A 50 13.30 -11.10 3.47
N TRP A 51 12.63 -9.95 3.32
CA TRP A 51 12.55 -9.21 2.06
C TRP A 51 13.31 -7.88 2.04
N CYS A 52 14.13 -7.59 3.04
CA CYS A 52 14.79 -6.30 3.22
C CYS A 52 15.56 -5.81 1.96
N GLY A 53 16.30 -6.69 1.30
CA GLY A 53 17.04 -6.36 0.08
C GLY A 53 16.12 -5.95 -1.07
N LEU A 54 15.00 -6.65 -1.24
CA LEU A 54 14.01 -6.35 -2.27
C LEU A 54 13.27 -5.04 -1.97
N ILE A 55 12.91 -4.81 -0.70
CA ILE A 55 12.29 -3.55 -0.25
C ILE A 55 13.20 -2.39 -0.64
N VAL A 56 14.48 -2.44 -0.28
CA VAL A 56 15.45 -1.36 -0.60
C VAL A 56 15.58 -1.16 -2.11
N GLN A 57 15.71 -2.25 -2.87
CA GLN A 57 15.85 -2.18 -4.33
C GLN A 57 14.65 -1.50 -5.00
N GLN A 58 13.44 -1.96 -4.70
CA GLN A 58 12.22 -1.45 -5.32
C GLN A 58 11.87 -0.05 -4.82
N SER A 59 12.10 0.24 -3.54
CA SER A 59 11.90 1.58 -2.97
C SER A 59 12.76 2.62 -3.68
N LYS A 60 14.04 2.29 -3.95
CA LYS A 60 14.94 3.14 -4.72
C LYS A 60 14.47 3.34 -6.16
N LYS A 61 13.99 2.28 -6.82
CA LYS A 61 13.46 2.34 -8.19
C LYS A 61 12.25 3.28 -8.31
N HIS A 62 11.40 3.35 -7.29
CA HIS A 62 10.13 4.06 -7.31
C HIS A 62 10.10 5.35 -6.47
N GLY A 63 11.22 5.74 -5.85
CA GLY A 63 11.35 6.99 -5.09
C GLY A 63 10.56 7.04 -3.78
N VAL A 64 10.39 5.90 -3.10
CA VAL A 64 9.69 5.79 -1.81
C VAL A 64 10.72 5.52 -0.71
N ASP A 65 10.54 6.04 0.51
CA ASP A 65 11.44 5.73 1.64
C ASP A 65 11.32 4.23 2.00
N PRO A 66 12.40 3.43 1.91
CA PRO A 66 12.35 2.00 2.24
C PRO A 66 11.94 1.73 3.69
N ARG A 67 12.14 2.67 4.62
CA ARG A 67 11.69 2.55 6.01
C ARG A 67 10.17 2.68 6.14
N LEU A 68 9.56 3.54 5.32
CA LEU A 68 8.09 3.63 5.24
C LEU A 68 7.51 2.30 4.73
N VAL A 69 8.10 1.76 3.66
CA VAL A 69 7.69 0.48 3.09
C VAL A 69 7.86 -0.65 4.10
N ALA A 70 8.99 -0.70 4.81
CA ALA A 70 9.25 -1.68 5.85
C ALA A 70 8.27 -1.57 7.01
N ALA A 71 7.95 -0.35 7.46
CA ALA A 71 6.96 -0.12 8.52
C ALA A 71 5.56 -0.60 8.12
N ILE A 72 5.14 -0.34 6.87
CA ILE A 72 3.87 -0.82 6.35
C ILE A 72 3.86 -2.35 6.28
N MET A 73 4.87 -2.96 5.66
CA MET A 73 4.97 -4.43 5.61
C MET A 73 4.97 -5.06 7.01
N TYR A 74 5.68 -4.45 7.96
CA TYR A 74 5.71 -4.89 9.34
C TYR A 74 4.30 -4.93 9.92
N MET A 75 3.57 -3.81 9.81
CA MET A 75 2.19 -3.71 10.27
C MET A 75 1.30 -4.77 9.61
N GLU A 76 1.35 -4.90 8.28
CA GLU A 76 0.53 -5.85 7.54
C GLU A 76 0.82 -7.32 7.89
N THR A 77 2.09 -7.69 8.10
CA THR A 77 2.48 -9.10 8.32
C THR A 77 2.35 -9.53 9.78
N THR A 78 2.67 -8.65 10.74
CA THR A 78 2.55 -8.93 12.17
C THR A 78 1.10 -8.88 12.68
N HIS A 79 0.21 -8.20 11.95
CA HIS A 79 -1.23 -8.12 12.25
C HIS A 79 -2.10 -8.92 11.27
N GLY A 80 -1.59 -9.31 10.09
CA GLY A 80 -2.35 -10.02 9.06
C GLY A 80 -2.83 -11.43 9.43
N TRP A 81 -2.56 -11.91 10.65
CA TRP A 81 -3.11 -13.16 11.18
C TRP A 81 -4.61 -13.06 11.49
N TYR A 82 -5.16 -11.86 11.76
CA TYR A 82 -6.61 -11.66 11.93
C TYR A 82 -7.38 -12.15 10.68
N ASP A 83 -6.81 -11.99 9.50
CA ASP A 83 -7.44 -12.39 8.24
C ASP A 83 -7.35 -13.90 7.96
N LYS A 84 -6.54 -14.69 8.69
CA LYS A 84 -6.39 -16.15 8.43
C LYS A 84 -7.65 -16.94 8.79
N VAL A 85 -8.52 -16.37 9.62
CA VAL A 85 -9.75 -17.02 10.13
C VAL A 85 -10.97 -16.74 9.22
N TYR A 86 -10.85 -15.86 8.22
CA TYR A 86 -11.96 -15.52 7.32
C TYR A 86 -11.81 -16.16 5.93
N PRO A 87 -12.82 -16.91 5.44
CA PRO A 87 -12.77 -17.62 4.15
C PRO A 87 -12.81 -16.71 2.90
N LEU A 88 -12.75 -15.38 3.05
CA LEU A 88 -12.91 -14.41 1.97
C LEU A 88 -11.77 -13.38 1.95
N ARG A 89 -10.51 -13.81 2.04
CA ARG A 89 -9.36 -12.91 1.89
C ARG A 89 -9.39 -12.23 0.52
N LYS A 90 -9.67 -10.92 0.52
CA LYS A 90 -9.63 -10.08 -0.69
C LYS A 90 -8.26 -9.47 -0.92
N THR A 91 -7.44 -9.42 0.12
CA THR A 91 -6.09 -8.87 0.14
C THR A 91 -5.02 -9.95 0.24
N ILE A 92 -3.83 -9.65 -0.27
CA ILE A 92 -2.72 -10.61 -0.37
C ILE A 92 -1.46 -9.99 0.26
N LEU A 93 -0.88 -10.69 1.24
CA LEU A 93 0.39 -10.35 1.89
C LEU A 93 1.59 -10.47 0.93
N PRO A 94 2.75 -9.83 1.21
CA PRO A 94 3.10 -9.10 2.45
C PRO A 94 2.69 -7.62 2.52
N MET A 95 2.28 -6.98 1.42
CA MET A 95 1.83 -5.57 1.40
C MET A 95 0.31 -5.40 1.47
N ASN A 96 -0.42 -6.49 1.77
CA ASN A 96 -1.87 -6.56 1.95
C ASN A 96 -2.71 -5.95 0.79
N LEU A 97 -2.31 -6.24 -0.45
CA LEU A 97 -2.91 -5.67 -1.66
C LEU A 97 -4.25 -6.32 -2.02
N HIS A 98 -5.27 -5.51 -2.27
CA HIS A 98 -6.58 -5.97 -2.73
C HIS A 98 -6.59 -6.23 -4.25
N TYR A 99 -6.60 -7.50 -4.68
CA TYR A 99 -6.43 -7.87 -6.10
C TYR A 99 -7.44 -7.18 -7.03
N SER A 100 -8.69 -7.01 -6.57
CA SER A 100 -9.75 -6.48 -7.43
C SER A 100 -9.58 -5.02 -7.83
N TYR A 101 -8.61 -4.30 -7.24
CA TYR A 101 -8.31 -2.92 -7.62
C TYR A 101 -7.34 -2.85 -8.79
N TRP A 102 -6.57 -3.92 -9.01
CA TRP A 102 -5.50 -3.96 -10.00
C TRP A 102 -5.82 -4.87 -11.18
N LYS A 103 -6.89 -5.68 -11.08
CA LYS A 103 -7.33 -6.61 -12.12
C LYS A 103 -7.58 -5.92 -13.47
N ASP A 104 -8.07 -4.68 -13.46
CA ASP A 104 -8.49 -3.96 -14.66
C ASP A 104 -7.27 -3.42 -15.44
N ILE A 105 -6.08 -3.39 -14.81
CA ILE A 105 -4.80 -3.06 -15.46
C ILE A 105 -3.93 -4.31 -15.70
N GLY A 106 -4.52 -5.52 -15.62
CA GLY A 106 -3.86 -6.78 -15.98
C GLY A 106 -3.14 -7.51 -14.83
N VAL A 107 -3.26 -7.05 -13.58
CA VAL A 107 -2.66 -7.74 -12.43
C VAL A 107 -3.50 -8.95 -12.03
N THR A 108 -2.87 -10.12 -11.93
CA THR A 108 -3.54 -11.37 -11.54
C THR A 108 -3.36 -11.69 -10.06
N LYS A 109 -4.20 -12.57 -9.52
CA LYS A 109 -4.06 -13.07 -8.15
C LYS A 109 -2.76 -13.85 -7.98
N GLU A 110 -2.39 -14.61 -9.00
CA GLU A 110 -1.18 -15.43 -9.03
C GLU A 110 0.06 -14.54 -8.99
N ALA A 111 0.05 -13.43 -9.75
CA ALA A 111 1.12 -12.43 -9.69
C ALA A 111 1.23 -11.83 -8.28
N LEU A 112 0.12 -11.39 -7.67
CA LEU A 112 0.14 -10.84 -6.31
C LEU A 112 0.44 -11.89 -5.23
N GLY A 113 0.27 -13.18 -5.52
CA GLY A 113 0.71 -14.28 -4.66
C GLY A 113 2.22 -14.48 -4.64
N CYS A 114 2.92 -13.99 -5.67
CA CYS A 114 4.38 -13.93 -5.68
C CYS A 114 4.85 -12.74 -4.82
N PRO A 115 5.65 -12.96 -3.76
CA PRO A 115 6.10 -11.89 -2.88
C PRO A 115 6.84 -10.77 -3.62
N TYR A 116 7.58 -11.10 -4.68
CA TYR A 116 8.29 -10.11 -5.50
C TYR A 116 7.32 -9.07 -6.07
N TYR A 117 6.29 -9.51 -6.79
CA TYR A 117 5.33 -8.60 -7.41
C TYR A 117 4.45 -7.94 -6.37
N ASN A 118 4.07 -8.63 -5.30
CA ASN A 118 3.29 -8.03 -4.21
C ASN A 118 4.00 -6.81 -3.60
N ILE A 119 5.31 -6.94 -3.34
CA ILE A 119 6.14 -5.86 -2.82
C ILE A 119 6.27 -4.73 -3.84
N GLU A 120 6.56 -5.04 -5.10
CA GLU A 120 6.66 -4.05 -6.16
C GLU A 120 5.36 -3.25 -6.33
N PHE A 121 4.21 -3.92 -6.44
CA PHE A 121 2.90 -3.25 -6.54
C PHE A 121 2.55 -2.45 -5.28
N GLY A 122 2.94 -2.92 -4.10
CA GLY A 122 2.77 -2.18 -2.85
C GLY A 122 3.57 -0.87 -2.85
N ILE A 123 4.78 -0.90 -3.39
CA ILE A 123 5.62 0.29 -3.52
C ILE A 123 5.09 1.23 -4.61
N ILE A 124 4.60 0.70 -5.73
CA ILE A 124 3.94 1.50 -6.78
C ILE A 124 2.73 2.23 -6.21
N LEU A 125 1.89 1.54 -5.42
CA LEU A 125 0.76 2.16 -4.73
C LEU A 125 1.19 3.35 -3.87
N LEU A 126 2.24 3.18 -3.06
CA LEU A 126 2.76 4.24 -2.20
C LEU A 126 3.35 5.40 -3.00
N SER A 127 4.11 5.12 -4.05
CA SER A 127 4.65 6.14 -4.96
C SER A 127 3.54 6.97 -5.60
N ARG A 128 2.46 6.31 -6.04
CA ARG A 128 1.29 7.00 -6.62
C ARG A 128 0.53 7.83 -5.59
N ILE A 129 0.41 7.38 -4.35
CA ILE A 129 -0.17 8.20 -3.28
C ILE A 129 0.71 9.42 -3.01
N GLN A 130 2.03 9.23 -2.88
CA GLN A 130 3.00 10.29 -2.64
C GLN A 130 2.98 11.37 -3.73
N ALA A 131 2.85 10.97 -5.00
CA ALA A 131 2.78 11.89 -6.14
C ALA A 131 1.55 12.82 -6.14
N ARG A 132 0.54 12.54 -5.29
CA ARG A 132 -0.72 13.27 -5.22
C ARG A 132 -0.86 14.06 -3.92
N ILE A 133 0.13 14.03 -3.04
CA ILE A 133 0.15 14.80 -1.79
C ILE A 133 1.17 15.93 -1.95
N GLU A 134 0.78 17.16 -1.60
CA GLU A 134 1.68 18.30 -1.60
C GLU A 134 2.67 18.18 -0.42
N ASN A 135 3.96 18.44 -0.67
CA ASN A 135 5.01 18.42 0.35
C ASN A 135 5.17 19.79 1.03
#